data_AF-A0A449AUT9-F1
#
_entry.id   AF-A0A449AUT9-F1
#
_cell.length_a   1.000
_cell.length_b   1.000
_cell.length_c   1.000
_cell.angle_alpha   90.00
_cell.angle_beta   90.00
_cell.angle_gamma   90.00
#
_symmetry.space_group_name_H-M   'P 1'
#
loop_
_entity.id
_entity.type
_entity.pdbx_description
1 polymer ?
#
loop_
_entity_poly.entity_id
_entity_poly.type
_entity_poly.pdbx_seq_one_letter_code
_entity_poly.pdbx_strand_id
1 'polypeptide(L)'
;MLTFFHLDEESKITKEKLIYNFKTYHNRNIKVLASKIFRITGAGFFEFQEVYNKLLEQVFATIEKYSKERFQEYNFVNFFWKDIKLQTLNYFNLAKNAQFKFERKLSELEFPRTKLQEILWAISSRRAYKESRLQELKAKITSENFLTPKEQTYVDMLFGKGDLFSKELNYNKRIYLIKKIRNKLFC
;
A
#
# COMPACT_ATOMS: atom_id res chain seq x y z
N MET A 1 -33.50 1.59 2.89
CA MET A 1 -32.12 1.34 2.40
C MET A 1 -32.03 1.54 0.89
N LEU A 2 -32.93 0.98 0.09
CA LEU A 2 -32.95 1.17 -1.38
C LEU A 2 -33.04 2.63 -1.81
N THR A 3 -33.82 3.44 -1.08
CA THR A 3 -33.94 4.89 -1.29
C THR A 3 -32.62 5.62 -1.16
N PHE A 4 -31.75 5.18 -0.24
CA PHE A 4 -30.42 5.75 -0.12
C PHE A 4 -29.61 5.51 -1.41
N PHE A 5 -29.78 4.37 -2.07
CA PHE A 5 -29.10 4.09 -3.33
C PHE A 5 -29.88 4.58 -4.57
N HIS A 6 -31.02 5.26 -4.41
CA HIS A 6 -31.91 5.63 -5.52
C HIS A 6 -32.29 4.41 -6.38
N LEU A 7 -32.77 3.33 -5.74
CA LEU A 7 -33.11 2.05 -6.36
C LEU A 7 -34.53 1.56 -6.00
N ASP A 8 -35.43 2.44 -5.56
CA ASP A 8 -36.76 2.04 -5.06
C ASP A 8 -37.66 1.40 -6.14
N GLU A 9 -37.48 1.77 -7.41
CA GLU A 9 -38.30 1.31 -8.54
C GLU A 9 -37.64 0.18 -9.36
N GLU A 10 -36.49 -0.33 -8.90
CA GLU A 10 -35.68 -1.24 -9.68
C GLU A 10 -36.04 -2.71 -9.41
N SER A 11 -36.46 -3.42 -10.45
CA SER A 11 -36.81 -4.85 -10.37
C SER A 11 -35.60 -5.77 -10.22
N LYS A 12 -34.41 -5.34 -10.66
CA LYS A 12 -33.16 -6.09 -10.53
C LYS A 12 -31.98 -5.17 -10.23
N ILE A 13 -31.37 -5.36 -9.07
CA ILE A 13 -30.23 -4.57 -8.60
C ILE A 13 -28.94 -5.32 -8.92
N THR A 14 -28.09 -4.73 -9.76
CA THR A 14 -26.72 -5.22 -10.02
C THR A 14 -25.70 -4.47 -9.16
N LYS A 15 -24.54 -5.09 -8.94
CA LYS A 15 -23.43 -4.48 -8.19
C LYS A 15 -22.94 -3.20 -8.87
N GLU A 16 -22.85 -3.22 -10.19
CA GLU A 16 -22.40 -2.09 -11.01
C GLU A 16 -23.34 -0.90 -10.83
N LYS A 17 -24.65 -1.14 -10.81
CA LYS A 17 -25.66 -0.09 -10.64
C LYS A 17 -25.66 0.49 -9.22
N LEU A 18 -25.48 -0.36 -8.20
CA LEU A 18 -25.30 0.08 -6.83
C LEU A 18 -24.06 0.97 -6.67
N ILE A 19 -22.93 0.56 -7.24
CA ILE A 19 -21.69 1.35 -7.24
C ILE A 19 -21.88 2.67 -7.99
N TYR A 20 -22.50 2.63 -9.17
CA TYR A 20 -22.77 3.81 -9.98
C TYR A 20 -23.63 4.82 -9.20
N ASN A 21 -24.79 4.40 -8.68
CA ASN A 21 -25.66 5.30 -7.93
C ASN A 21 -24.99 5.83 -6.66
N PHE A 22 -24.23 5.00 -5.93
CA PHE A 22 -23.49 5.48 -4.77
C PHE A 22 -22.49 6.57 -5.16
N LYS A 23 -21.72 6.37 -6.25
CA LYS A 23 -20.79 7.37 -6.76
C LYS A 23 -21.50 8.64 -7.23
N THR A 24 -22.63 8.51 -7.90
CA THR A 24 -23.39 9.64 -8.45
C THR A 24 -23.99 10.51 -7.34
N TYR A 25 -24.63 9.89 -6.34
CA TYR A 25 -25.42 10.63 -5.35
C TYR A 25 -24.66 10.94 -4.05
N HIS A 26 -23.66 10.11 -3.66
CA HIS A 26 -23.02 10.22 -2.33
C HIS A 26 -21.55 10.63 -2.35
N ASN A 27 -20.87 10.57 -3.50
CA ASN A 27 -19.43 10.88 -3.56
C ASN A 27 -19.11 12.31 -3.09
N ARG A 28 -19.96 13.29 -3.43
CA ARG A 28 -19.82 14.67 -2.92
C ARG A 28 -19.92 14.72 -1.39
N ASN A 29 -20.86 13.97 -0.80
CA ASN A 29 -21.05 13.92 0.65
C ASN A 29 -19.84 13.28 1.34
N ILE A 30 -19.27 12.22 0.76
CA ILE A 30 -18.02 11.60 1.25
C ILE A 30 -16.87 12.61 1.24
N LYS A 31 -16.67 13.37 0.14
CA LYS A 31 -15.62 14.40 0.06
C LYS A 31 -15.82 15.51 1.10
N VAL A 32 -17.06 15.97 1.29
CA VAL A 32 -17.39 16.96 2.33
C VAL A 32 -17.10 16.41 3.72
N LEU A 33 -17.45 15.16 3.98
CA LEU A 33 -17.19 14.52 5.27
C LEU A 33 -15.68 14.33 5.50
N ALA A 34 -14.92 13.89 4.50
CA ALA A 34 -13.47 13.79 4.56
C ALA A 34 -12.84 15.14 4.90
N SER A 35 -13.31 16.23 4.28
CA SER A 35 -12.84 17.59 4.57
C SER A 35 -13.12 18.00 6.01
N LYS A 36 -14.30 17.65 6.54
CA LYS A 36 -14.65 17.92 7.94
C LYS A 36 -13.76 17.12 8.90
N ILE A 37 -13.56 15.84 8.63
CA ILE A 37 -12.70 14.98 9.47
C ILE A 37 -11.26 15.45 9.44
N PHE A 38 -10.71 15.76 8.27
CA PHE A 38 -9.36 16.29 8.10
C PHE A 38 -9.12 17.57 8.93
N ARG A 39 -10.10 18.49 8.96
CA ARG A 39 -10.04 19.68 9.82
C ARG A 39 -10.05 19.34 11.31
N ILE A 40 -10.80 18.32 11.73
CA ILE A 40 -10.92 17.89 13.13
C ILE A 40 -9.66 17.15 13.60
N THR A 41 -9.11 16.27 12.79
CA THR A 41 -7.93 15.46 13.15
C THR A 41 -6.64 16.28 13.18
N GLY A 42 -6.65 17.43 12.49
CA GLY A 42 -5.58 18.41 12.45
C GLY A 42 -4.80 18.30 11.14
N ALA A 43 -4.86 19.35 10.32
CA ALA A 43 -4.05 19.46 9.11
C ALA A 43 -2.56 19.40 9.52
N GLY A 44 -1.83 18.41 9.01
CA GLY A 44 -0.41 18.18 9.31
C GLY A 44 -0.07 16.84 9.94
N PHE A 45 -1.04 16.13 10.54
CA PHE A 45 -0.83 14.76 11.04
C PHE A 45 -1.14 13.68 10.02
N PHE A 46 -2.13 13.92 9.17
CA PHE A 46 -2.60 12.99 8.15
C PHE A 46 -2.82 13.73 6.85
N GLU A 47 -2.64 13.06 5.72
CA GLU A 47 -2.99 13.64 4.42
C GLU A 47 -4.50 13.55 4.17
N PHE A 48 -5.04 14.50 3.40
CA PHE A 48 -6.47 14.47 3.04
C PHE A 48 -6.85 13.15 2.33
N GLN A 49 -5.95 12.63 1.49
CA GLN A 49 -6.11 11.40 0.72
C GLN A 49 -6.20 10.18 1.64
N GLU A 50 -5.44 10.15 2.74
CA GLU A 50 -5.55 9.09 3.76
C GLU A 50 -6.93 9.12 4.41
N VAL A 51 -7.41 10.30 4.81
CA VAL A 51 -8.74 10.46 5.40
C VAL A 51 -9.84 10.03 4.43
N TYR A 52 -9.74 10.44 3.17
CA TYR A 52 -10.69 10.10 2.13
C TYR A 52 -10.71 8.60 1.82
N ASN A 53 -9.54 7.97 1.67
CA ASN A 53 -9.42 6.53 1.42
C ASN A 53 -9.96 5.73 2.61
N LYS A 54 -9.68 6.16 3.85
CA LYS A 54 -10.22 5.50 5.04
C LYS A 54 -11.74 5.60 5.10
N LEU A 55 -12.31 6.74 4.72
CA LEU A 55 -13.76 6.91 4.61
C LEU A 55 -14.38 5.93 3.59
N LEU A 56 -13.77 5.80 2.41
CA LEU A 56 -14.24 4.86 1.38
C LEU A 56 -14.17 3.40 1.84
N GLU A 57 -13.11 3.02 2.55
CA GLU A 57 -12.99 1.70 3.18
C GLU A 57 -14.17 1.44 4.15
N GLN A 58 -14.57 2.44 4.94
CA GLN A 58 -15.65 2.30 5.92
C GLN A 58 -17.06 2.22 5.32
N VAL A 59 -17.26 2.62 4.05
CA VAL A 59 -18.57 2.59 3.39
C VAL A 59 -19.13 1.17 3.39
N PHE A 60 -18.37 0.20 2.92
CA PHE A 60 -18.82 -1.19 2.83
C PHE A 60 -18.98 -1.84 4.21
N ALA A 61 -18.03 -1.59 5.11
CA ALA A 61 -18.09 -2.09 6.49
C ALA A 61 -19.34 -1.59 7.22
N THR A 62 -19.76 -0.34 6.98
CA THR A 62 -20.96 0.22 7.60
C THR A 62 -22.25 -0.35 7.02
N ILE A 63 -22.29 -0.58 5.71
CA ILE A 63 -23.43 -1.25 5.05
C ILE A 63 -23.60 -2.66 5.61
N GLU A 64 -22.51 -3.42 5.70
CA GLU A 64 -22.51 -4.79 6.26
C GLU A 64 -22.84 -4.80 7.76
N LYS A 65 -22.42 -3.78 8.50
CA LYS A 65 -22.79 -3.64 9.92
C LYS A 65 -24.29 -3.39 10.07
N TYR A 66 -24.88 -2.54 9.24
CA TYR A 66 -26.30 -2.24 9.28
C TYR A 66 -27.19 -3.42 8.88
N SER A 67 -26.73 -4.27 7.95
CA SER A 67 -27.52 -5.44 7.52
C SER A 67 -27.73 -6.46 8.63
N LYS A 68 -26.95 -6.40 9.72
CA LYS A 68 -27.15 -7.22 10.92
C LYS A 68 -28.40 -6.74 11.68
N GLU A 69 -29.27 -7.68 12.07
CA GLU A 69 -30.62 -7.44 12.60
C GLU A 69 -30.71 -6.36 13.70
N ARG A 70 -29.70 -6.27 14.57
CA ARG A 70 -29.66 -5.32 15.70
C ARG A 70 -29.67 -3.83 15.33
N PHE A 71 -29.39 -3.49 14.07
CA PHE A 71 -29.30 -2.09 13.63
C PHE A 71 -30.42 -1.67 12.66
N GLN A 72 -31.26 -2.61 12.22
CA GLN A 72 -32.31 -2.33 11.24
C GLN A 72 -33.45 -1.47 11.79
N GLU A 73 -33.60 -1.40 13.12
CA GLU A 73 -34.55 -0.49 13.81
C GLU A 73 -34.22 0.99 13.60
N TYR A 74 -32.97 1.32 13.28
CA TYR A 74 -32.53 2.70 13.06
C TYR A 74 -32.71 3.11 11.60
N ASN A 75 -33.01 4.39 11.37
CA ASN A 75 -33.00 4.95 10.02
C ASN A 75 -31.62 4.77 9.38
N PHE A 76 -31.57 4.06 8.25
CA PHE A 76 -30.33 3.71 7.56
C PHE A 76 -29.44 4.92 7.24
N VAL A 77 -30.03 6.02 6.76
CA VAL A 77 -29.27 7.20 6.34
C VAL A 77 -28.54 7.82 7.54
N ASN A 78 -29.26 7.98 8.65
CA ASN A 78 -28.70 8.52 9.88
C ASN A 78 -27.65 7.60 10.48
N PHE A 79 -27.92 6.29 10.52
CA PHE A 79 -26.95 5.29 10.97
C PHE A 79 -25.68 5.34 10.13
N PHE A 80 -25.81 5.29 8.80
CA PHE A 80 -24.71 5.22 7.86
C PHE A 80 -23.75 6.41 8.04
N TRP A 81 -24.27 7.65 7.98
CA TRP A 81 -23.42 8.84 8.07
C TRP A 81 -22.79 9.01 9.45
N LYS A 82 -23.50 8.63 10.52
CA LYS A 82 -22.97 8.72 11.89
C LYS A 82 -21.89 7.67 12.12
N ASP A 83 -22.13 6.43 11.69
CA ASP A 83 -21.20 5.33 11.92
C ASP A 83 -19.91 5.49 11.12
N ILE A 84 -19.96 5.80 9.81
CA ILE A 84 -18.73 6.02 9.02
C ILE A 84 -17.91 7.16 9.63
N LYS A 85 -18.55 8.25 10.07
CA LYS A 85 -17.88 9.40 10.68
C LYS A 85 -17.17 9.00 11.97
N LEU A 86 -17.87 8.28 12.86
CA LEU A 86 -17.32 7.85 14.14
C LEU A 86 -16.17 6.86 13.96
N GLN A 87 -16.33 5.87 13.08
CA GLN A 87 -15.29 4.88 12.82
C GLN A 87 -14.02 5.53 12.24
N THR A 88 -14.18 6.43 11.26
CA THR A 88 -13.04 7.16 10.69
C THR A 88 -12.37 8.07 11.74
N LEU A 89 -13.13 8.82 12.54
CA LEU A 89 -12.57 9.65 13.60
C LEU A 89 -11.82 8.82 14.64
N ASN A 90 -12.38 7.69 15.08
CA ASN A 90 -11.75 6.81 16.04
C ASN A 90 -10.43 6.24 15.51
N TYR A 91 -10.38 5.84 14.24
CA TYR A 91 -9.15 5.38 13.61
C TYR A 91 -8.03 6.43 13.69
N PHE A 92 -8.30 7.66 13.26
CA PHE A 92 -7.29 8.72 13.28
C PHE A 92 -6.95 9.21 14.69
N ASN A 93 -7.91 9.18 15.62
CA ASN A 93 -7.62 9.48 17.02
C ASN A 93 -6.66 8.43 17.62
N LEU A 94 -6.89 7.14 17.35
CA LEU A 94 -6.00 6.06 17.78
C LEU A 94 -4.61 6.19 17.13
N ALA A 95 -4.55 6.46 15.83
CA ALA A 95 -3.29 6.63 15.10
C ALA A 95 -2.49 7.83 15.64
N LYS A 96 -3.15 8.97 15.88
CA LYS A 96 -2.54 10.18 16.46
C LYS A 96 -2.00 9.91 17.86
N ASN A 97 -2.75 9.21 18.69
CA ASN A 97 -2.29 8.84 20.04
C ASN A 97 -1.12 7.85 20.00
N ALA A 98 -1.10 6.92 19.05
CA ALA A 98 0.03 6.01 18.86
C ALA A 98 1.28 6.77 18.41
N GLN A 99 1.13 7.72 17.48
CA GLN A 99 2.21 8.60 17.04
C GLN A 99 2.75 9.44 18.20
N PHE A 100 1.90 10.10 18.97
CA PHE A 100 2.35 10.86 20.15
C PHE A 100 3.07 9.99 21.17
N LYS A 101 2.59 8.76 21.43
CA LYS A 101 3.28 7.82 22.32
C LYS A 101 4.66 7.43 21.77
N PHE A 102 4.78 7.28 20.46
CA PHE A 102 6.06 7.01 19.80
C PHE A 102 7.01 8.20 19.90
N GLU A 103 6.57 9.40 19.53
CA GLU A 103 7.35 10.64 19.60
C GLU A 103 7.79 10.95 21.03
N ARG A 104 6.91 10.73 22.01
CA ARG A 104 7.23 10.86 23.43
C ARG A 104 8.30 9.86 23.86
N LYS A 105 8.18 8.58 23.50
CA LYS A 105 9.24 7.60 23.76
C LYS A 105 10.56 7.99 23.09
N LEU A 106 10.50 8.57 21.89
CA LEU A 106 11.68 8.97 21.13
C LEU A 106 12.36 10.23 21.67
N SER A 107 11.62 11.08 22.38
CA SER A 107 12.14 12.27 23.08
C SER A 107 12.60 11.96 24.51
N GLU A 108 11.92 11.05 25.21
CA GLU A 108 12.28 10.56 26.55
C GLU A 108 13.50 9.63 26.51
N LEU A 109 13.62 8.81 25.47
CA LEU A 109 14.91 8.27 25.10
C LEU A 109 15.69 9.48 24.58
N GLU A 110 16.60 10.05 25.37
CA GLU A 110 17.60 10.98 24.85
C GLU A 110 18.37 10.23 23.75
N PHE A 111 17.83 10.22 22.52
CA PHE A 111 18.43 9.55 21.39
C PHE A 111 19.64 10.42 21.06
N PRO A 112 20.86 10.01 21.45
CA PRO A 112 22.01 10.84 21.22
C PRO A 112 22.11 10.96 19.70
N ARG A 113 22.36 12.17 19.20
CA ARG A 113 22.42 12.47 17.76
C ARG A 113 23.29 11.45 16.99
N THR A 114 24.29 10.88 17.68
CA THR A 114 25.14 9.76 17.27
C THR A 114 24.37 8.46 17.00
N LYS A 115 23.43 8.00 17.83
CA LYS A 115 22.62 6.80 17.54
C LYS A 115 21.71 6.95 16.33
N LEU A 116 21.14 8.14 16.12
CA LEU A 116 20.33 8.42 14.93
C LEU A 116 21.21 8.43 13.67
N GLN A 117 22.40 9.03 13.76
CA GLN A 117 23.41 8.97 12.70
C GLN A 117 23.91 7.55 12.45
N GLU A 118 24.09 6.72 13.48
CA GLU A 118 24.45 5.30 13.35
C GLU A 118 23.35 4.48 12.67
N ILE A 119 22.08 4.73 12.96
CA ILE A 119 20.95 4.07 12.27
C ILE A 119 20.86 4.53 10.82
N LEU A 120 20.96 5.83 10.56
CA LEU A 120 20.98 6.39 9.21
C LEU A 120 22.20 5.88 8.43
N TRP A 121 23.35 5.78 9.07
CA TRP A 121 24.57 5.20 8.53
C TRP A 121 24.41 3.69 8.32
N ALA A 122 23.77 2.94 9.21
CA ALA A 122 23.50 1.51 9.04
C ALA A 122 22.52 1.25 7.88
N ILE A 123 21.56 2.15 7.67
CA ILE A 123 20.62 2.10 6.54
C ILE A 123 21.34 2.47 5.24
N SER A 124 22.18 3.51 5.23
CA SER A 124 22.95 3.92 4.05
C SER A 124 24.05 2.92 3.69
N SER A 125 24.75 2.37 4.68
CA SER A 125 25.77 1.34 4.50
C SER A 125 25.18 -0.02 4.15
N ARG A 126 23.94 -0.35 4.55
CA ARG A 126 23.20 -1.51 3.96
C ARG A 126 22.92 -1.34 2.47
N ARG A 127 22.67 -0.11 2.01
CA ARG A 127 22.49 0.21 0.59
C ARG A 127 23.81 0.13 -0.16
N ALA A 128 24.87 0.74 0.39
CA ALA A 128 26.23 0.68 -0.15
C ALA A 128 26.80 -0.75 -0.17
N TYR A 129 26.55 -1.57 0.86
CA TYR A 129 26.96 -2.97 0.91
C TYR A 129 26.21 -3.83 -0.13
N LYS A 130 24.92 -3.57 -0.35
CA LYS A 130 24.17 -4.22 -1.44
C LYS A 130 24.71 -3.83 -2.81
N GLU A 131 25.06 -2.57 -3.02
CA GLU A 131 25.65 -2.10 -4.28
C GLU A 131 27.07 -2.65 -4.51
N SER A 132 27.92 -2.64 -3.48
CA SER A 132 29.27 -3.23 -3.52
C SER A 132 29.22 -4.73 -3.81
N ARG A 133 28.35 -5.47 -3.11
CA ARG A 133 28.19 -6.91 -3.33
C ARG A 133 27.59 -7.23 -4.69
N LEU A 134 26.74 -6.36 -5.23
CA LEU A 134 26.22 -6.48 -6.60
C LEU A 134 27.32 -6.19 -7.64
N GLN A 135 28.21 -5.22 -7.37
CA GLN A 135 29.37 -4.93 -8.22
C GLN A 135 30.41 -6.06 -8.17
N GLU A 136 30.69 -6.62 -7.01
CA GLU A 136 31.53 -7.81 -6.85
C GLU A 136 30.93 -9.02 -7.58
N LEU A 137 29.61 -9.26 -7.45
CA LEU A 137 28.94 -10.31 -8.21
C LEU A 137 29.04 -10.07 -9.72
N LYS A 138 28.84 -8.83 -10.17
CA LYS A 138 29.00 -8.46 -11.58
C LYS A 138 30.41 -8.76 -12.04
N ALA A 139 31.43 -8.26 -11.33
CA ALA A 139 32.83 -8.49 -11.64
C ALA A 139 33.14 -9.98 -11.71
N LYS A 140 32.73 -10.76 -10.70
CA LYS A 140 32.92 -12.22 -10.66
C LYS A 140 32.20 -12.94 -11.79
N ILE A 141 31.05 -12.45 -12.25
CA ILE A 141 30.33 -13.02 -13.40
C ILE A 141 31.00 -12.66 -14.74
N THR A 142 31.68 -11.50 -14.83
CA THR A 142 32.31 -11.03 -16.08
C THR A 142 33.79 -11.40 -16.22
N SER A 143 34.52 -11.59 -15.13
CA SER A 143 35.96 -11.90 -15.12
C SER A 143 36.29 -13.37 -15.34
N GLU A 144 35.27 -14.22 -15.28
CA GLU A 144 35.36 -15.66 -15.26
C GLU A 144 34.72 -16.18 -16.56
N ASN A 145 35.52 -16.77 -17.46
CA ASN A 145 35.11 -17.46 -18.71
C ASN A 145 34.27 -18.76 -18.47
N PHE A 146 33.37 -18.76 -17.49
CA PHE A 146 32.62 -19.95 -17.03
C PHE A 146 31.18 -19.96 -17.55
N LEU A 147 30.74 -18.86 -18.17
CA LEU A 147 29.43 -18.74 -18.78
C LEU A 147 29.49 -19.05 -20.27
N THR A 148 28.56 -19.88 -20.73
CA THR A 148 28.34 -20.07 -22.16
C THR A 148 27.78 -18.80 -22.80
N PRO A 149 27.91 -18.60 -24.12
CA PRO A 149 27.39 -17.40 -24.79
C PRO A 149 25.91 -17.09 -24.45
N LYS A 150 25.06 -18.12 -24.35
CA LYS A 150 23.64 -17.97 -23.97
C LYS A 150 23.44 -17.53 -22.51
N GLU A 151 24.29 -17.99 -21.60
CA GLU A 151 24.26 -17.58 -20.19
C GLU A 151 24.77 -16.14 -20.03
N GLN A 152 25.81 -15.78 -20.78
CA GLN A 152 26.35 -14.42 -20.83
C GLN A 152 25.31 -13.41 -21.35
N THR A 153 24.65 -13.72 -22.48
CA THR A 153 23.59 -12.85 -23.01
C THR A 153 22.45 -12.66 -22.01
N TYR A 154 22.07 -13.71 -21.25
CA TYR A 154 21.03 -13.60 -20.22
C TYR A 154 21.44 -12.71 -19.03
N VAL A 155 22.72 -12.77 -18.62
CA VAL A 155 23.28 -11.89 -17.60
C VAL A 155 23.32 -10.43 -18.07
N ASP A 156 23.76 -10.20 -19.30
CA ASP A 156 23.83 -8.85 -19.89
C ASP A 156 22.43 -8.23 -20.02
N MET A 157 21.39 -9.03 -20.30
CA MET A 157 19.99 -8.61 -20.24
C MET A 157 19.55 -8.21 -18.82
N LEU A 158 19.91 -8.99 -17.78
CA LEU A 158 19.54 -8.69 -16.39
C LEU A 158 20.20 -7.41 -15.86
N PHE A 159 21.38 -7.04 -16.39
CA PHE A 159 22.10 -5.84 -16.01
C PHE A 159 21.91 -4.66 -16.97
N GLY A 160 20.93 -4.74 -17.87
CA GLY A 160 20.49 -3.62 -18.71
C GLY A 160 21.46 -3.24 -19.83
N LYS A 161 22.32 -4.16 -20.27
CA LYS A 161 23.29 -3.94 -21.37
C LYS A 161 22.85 -4.50 -22.73
N GLY A 162 21.63 -5.06 -22.84
CA GLY A 162 21.12 -5.65 -24.08
C GLY A 162 19.75 -5.10 -24.47
N ASP A 163 19.59 -4.76 -25.75
CA ASP A 163 18.30 -4.38 -26.34
C ASP A 163 17.33 -5.58 -26.36
N LEU A 164 16.10 -5.31 -25.89
CA LEU A 164 14.83 -5.93 -26.30
C LEU A 164 14.87 -7.40 -26.80
N PHE A 165 15.11 -8.37 -25.90
CA PHE A 165 14.67 -9.76 -26.11
C PHE A 165 13.90 -10.33 -24.90
N SER A 166 13.13 -9.48 -24.22
CA SER A 166 12.32 -9.87 -23.05
C SER A 166 11.12 -10.79 -23.39
N LYS A 167 10.85 -11.07 -24.67
CA LYS A 167 9.66 -11.84 -25.10
C LYS A 167 9.90 -13.33 -25.39
N GLU A 168 11.13 -13.82 -25.54
CA GLU A 168 11.34 -15.21 -26.01
C GLU A 168 11.64 -16.25 -24.91
N LEU A 169 12.05 -15.82 -23.72
CA LEU A 169 12.33 -16.75 -22.62
C LEU A 169 11.11 -16.89 -21.70
N ASN A 170 10.42 -18.03 -21.77
CA ASN A 170 9.39 -18.37 -20.80
C ASN A 170 9.97 -18.47 -19.37
N TYR A 171 9.11 -18.31 -18.37
CA TYR A 171 9.47 -18.30 -16.94
C TYR A 171 10.32 -19.50 -16.50
N ASN A 172 10.00 -20.70 -17.00
CA ASN A 172 10.70 -21.93 -16.63
C ASN A 172 12.14 -21.96 -17.17
N LYS A 173 12.36 -21.46 -18.39
CA LYS A 173 13.71 -21.33 -18.96
C LYS A 173 14.56 -20.31 -18.20
N ARG A 174 13.95 -19.22 -17.70
CA ARG A 174 14.62 -18.22 -16.83
C ARG A 174 15.07 -18.82 -15.51
N ILE A 175 14.17 -19.55 -14.84
CA ILE A 175 14.50 -20.23 -13.57
C ILE A 175 15.63 -21.24 -13.77
N TYR A 176 15.59 -22.02 -14.85
CA TYR A 176 16.63 -22.99 -15.17
C TYR A 176 18.00 -22.32 -15.36
N LEU A 177 18.07 -21.23 -16.12
CA LEU A 177 19.30 -20.46 -16.33
C LEU A 177 19.82 -19.85 -15.02
N ILE A 178 18.95 -19.27 -14.20
CA ILE A 178 19.33 -18.73 -12.88
C ILE A 178 19.93 -19.83 -11.99
N LYS A 179 19.31 -21.01 -11.93
CA LYS A 179 19.83 -22.14 -11.14
C LYS A 179 21.20 -22.59 -11.65
N LYS A 180 21.37 -22.68 -12.97
CA LYS A 180 22.63 -23.12 -13.58
C LYS A 180 23.78 -22.12 -13.36
N ILE A 181 23.52 -20.82 -13.50
CA ILE A 181 24.49 -19.75 -13.22
C ILE A 181 24.84 -19.73 -11.73
N ARG A 182 23.84 -19.86 -10.85
CA ARG A 182 24.06 -19.91 -9.39
C ARG A 182 24.96 -21.08 -8.98
N ASN A 183 24.74 -22.27 -9.53
CA ASN A 183 25.58 -23.43 -9.23
C ASN A 183 27.01 -23.26 -9.73
N LYS A 184 27.26 -22.50 -10.81
CA LYS A 184 28.62 -22.22 -11.28
C LYS A 184 29.38 -21.19 -10.44
N LEU A 185 28.67 -20.23 -9.82
CA LEU A 185 29.27 -19.13 -9.07
C LEU A 185 29.56 -19.44 -7.60
N PHE A 186 28.87 -20.45 -7.05
CA PHE A 186 28.82 -20.77 -5.62
C PHE A 186 29.02 -22.27 -5.31
N CYS A 187 29.48 -23.07 -6.28
CA CYS A 187 30.07 -24.37 -6.04
C CYS A 187 31.60 -24.26 -6.02
#